data_AF-A0A948D0Q6-F1
#
_entry.id   AF-A0A948D0Q6-F1
#
_cell.length_a   1.000
_cell.length_b   1.000
_cell.length_c   1.000
_cell.angle_alpha   90.00
_cell.angle_beta   90.00
_cell.angle_gamma   90.00
#
_symmetry.space_group_name_H-M   'P 1'
#
loop_
_entity.id
_entity.type
_entity.pdbx_description
1 polymer ?
#
loop_
_entity_poly.entity_id
_entity_poly.type
_entity_poly.pdbx_seq_one_letter_code
_entity_poly.pdbx_strand_id
1 'polypeptide(L)' 'MSGPANPVFRPIGHNCGIQPMGPTPMGGQIHDTFNVTPGGNIFNGHTTAQIPGGQKIRMDWNPR' A
#
# COMPACT_ATOMS: atom_id res chain seq x y z
N MET A 1 -0.11 -16.51 -18.62
CA MET A 1 0.63 -16.71 -17.36
C MET A 1 1.00 -15.32 -16.84
N SER A 2 0.26 -14.77 -15.89
CA SER A 2 0.66 -13.52 -15.23
C SER A 2 1.80 -13.86 -14.28
N GLY A 3 3.02 -13.43 -14.60
CA GLY A 3 4.14 -13.49 -13.66
C GLY A 3 3.77 -12.79 -12.34
N PRO A 4 4.49 -13.06 -11.23
CA PRO A 4 4.23 -12.33 -10.00
C PRO A 4 4.28 -10.84 -10.32
N ALA A 5 3.17 -10.14 -10.12
CA ALA A 5 3.11 -8.70 -10.25
C ALA A 5 4.09 -8.18 -9.22
N ASN A 6 5.34 -7.95 -9.62
CA ASN A 6 6.39 -7.47 -8.75
C ASN A 6 5.88 -6.10 -8.30
N PRO A 7 5.39 -5.96 -7.04
CA PRO A 7 4.66 -4.77 -6.72
C PRO A 7 5.71 -3.67 -6.67
N VAL A 8 5.66 -2.78 -7.67
CA VAL A 8 6.68 -1.74 -7.86
C VAL A 8 6.58 -0.83 -6.65
N PHE A 9 7.43 -1.09 -5.67
CA PHE A 9 7.64 -0.22 -4.53
C PHE A 9 8.12 1.12 -5.05
N ARG A 10 7.42 2.20 -4.69
CA ARG A 10 7.78 3.56 -5.10
C ARG A 10 7.99 4.43 -3.85
N PRO A 11 9.11 5.14 -3.73
CA PRO A 11 9.26 6.15 -2.69
C PRO A 11 8.27 7.29 -2.95
N ILE A 12 7.59 7.74 -1.91
CA ILE A 12 6.64 8.88 -1.98
C ILE A 12 7.03 10.03 -1.04
N GLY A 13 8.11 9.85 -0.27
CA GLY A 13 8.64 10.87 0.62
C GLY A 13 9.91 10.37 1.33
N HIS A 14 10.47 11.22 2.19
CA HIS A 14 11.59 10.82 3.04
C HIS A 14 11.13 9.69 3.95
N ASN A 15 11.77 8.52 3.84
CA ASN A 15 11.45 7.35 4.65
C ASN A 15 10.00 6.85 4.48
N CYS A 16 9.34 7.13 3.34
CA CYS A 16 7.97 6.70 3.07
C CYS A 16 7.86 6.09 1.67
N GLY A 17 7.14 4.98 1.55
CA GLY A 17 6.90 4.32 0.29
C GLY A 17 5.48 3.80 0.13
N ILE A 18 5.11 3.56 -1.13
CA ILE A 18 3.83 3.02 -1.55
C ILE A 18 4.05 1.74 -2.33
N GLN A 19 3.18 0.75 -2.11
CA GLN A 19 3.20 -0.51 -2.83
C GLN A 19 1.79 -0.82 -3.36
N PRO A 20 1.59 -0.91 -4.68
CA PRO A 20 0.30 -1.33 -5.23
C PRO A 20 0.06 -2.83 -4.92
N MET A 21 -1.12 -3.16 -4.40
CA MET A 21 -1.51 -4.53 -4.05
C MET A 21 -2.44 -5.17 -5.07
N GLY A 22 -2.97 -4.37 -6.00
CA GLY A 22 -3.88 -4.82 -7.05
C GLY A 22 -5.28 -4.21 -6.90
N PRO A 23 -6.24 -4.68 -7.69
CA PRO A 23 -7.59 -4.14 -7.68
C PRO A 23 -8.44 -4.68 -6.52
N THR A 24 -9.47 -3.92 -6.12
CA THR A 24 -10.55 -4.48 -5.28
C THR A 24 -11.47 -5.37 -6.15
N PRO A 25 -12.20 -6.34 -5.57
CA PRO A 25 -13.15 -7.18 -6.32
C PRO A 25 -14.22 -6.39 -7.06
N MET A 26 -14.51 -5.17 -6.62
CA MET A 26 -15.50 -4.27 -7.22
C MET A 26 -14.92 -3.36 -8.32
N GLY A 27 -13.63 -3.46 -8.66
CA GLY A 27 -13.02 -2.63 -9.72
C GLY A 27 -12.37 -1.32 -9.24
N GLY A 28 -12.00 -1.24 -7.96
CA GLY A 28 -11.19 -0.16 -7.41
C GLY A 28 -9.72 -0.55 -7.22
N GLN A 29 -8.94 0.19 -6.41
CA GLN A 29 -7.49 -0.02 -6.24
C GLN A 29 -7.12 -0.22 -4.78
N ILE A 30 -6.17 -1.12 -4.51
CA ILE A 30 -5.58 -1.36 -3.20
C ILE A 30 -4.10 -0.99 -3.26
N HIS A 31 -3.65 -0.23 -2.29
CA HIS A 31 -2.23 0.07 -2.08
C HIS A 31 -1.90 0.13 -0.60
N ASP A 32 -0.66 -0.20 -0.32
CA ASP A 32 -0.03 -0.07 0.98
C ASP A 32 0.80 1.19 1.00
N THR A 33 0.81 1.89 2.13
CA THR A 33 1.68 3.05 2.35
C THR A 33 2.32 2.94 3.71
N PHE A 34 3.63 3.07 3.75
CA PHE A 34 4.40 2.75 4.94
C PHE A 34 5.67 3.57 5.07
N ASN A 35 6.16 3.65 6.31
CA ASN A 35 7.40 4.31 6.63
C ASN A 35 8.51 3.29 6.89
N VAL A 36 9.72 3.63 6.44
CA VAL A 36 10.91 2.80 6.49
C VAL A 36 11.95 3.49 7.37
N THR A 37 12.54 2.76 8.32
CA THR A 37 13.66 3.25 9.13
C THR A 37 14.93 3.40 8.28
N PRO A 38 15.95 4.15 8.75
CA PRO A 38 17.24 4.20 8.05
C PRO A 38 17.90 2.83 7.82
N GLY A 39 17.59 1.84 8.67
CA GLY A 39 18.03 0.45 8.53
C GLY A 39 17.22 -0.40 7.55
N GLY A 40 16.26 0.19 6.82
CA GLY A 40 15.44 -0.50 5.83
C GLY A 40 14.21 -1.24 6.38
N ASN A 41 13.97 -1.18 7.70
CA ASN A 41 12.82 -1.85 8.32
C ASN A 41 11.55 -0.99 8.24
N ILE A 42 10.41 -1.60 7.93
CA ILE A 42 9.11 -0.96 8.02
C ILE A 42 8.72 -0.79 9.50
N PHE A 43 8.26 0.40 9.90
CA PHE A 43 7.89 0.66 11.32
C PHE A 43 6.49 1.28 11.50
N ASN A 44 5.84 1.70 10.42
CA ASN A 44 4.47 2.20 10.44
C ASN A 44 3.88 2.03 9.04
N GLY A 45 2.58 1.79 8.92
CA GLY A 45 1.93 1.75 7.63
C GLY A 45 0.44 1.51 7.71
N HIS A 46 -0.19 1.54 6.55
CA HIS A 46 -1.61 1.28 6.37
C HIS A 46 -1.88 0.77 4.97
N THR A 47 -2.96 0.02 4.83
CA THR A 47 -3.53 -0.36 3.55
C THR A 47 -4.71 0.56 3.26
N THR A 48 -4.76 1.09 2.04
CA THR A 48 -5.90 1.84 1.53
C THR A 48 -6.54 1.07 0.40
N ALA A 49 -7.84 0.78 0.53
CA ALA A 49 -8.69 0.29 -0.54
C ALA A 49 -9.60 1.42 -1.03
N GLN A 50 -9.45 1.82 -2.28
CA GLN A 50 -10.40 2.66 -2.98
C GLN A 50 -11.41 1.76 -3.69
N ILE A 51 -12.70 2.00 -3.46
CA ILE A 51 -13.80 1.28 -4.13
C ILE A 51 -14.45 2.19 -5.21
N PRO A 52 -15.21 1.63 -6.16
CA PRO A 52 -15.99 2.42 -7.11
C PRO A 52 -16.84 3.50 -6.42
N GLY A 53 -16.97 4.65 -7.07
CA GLY A 53 -17.61 5.84 -6.46
C GLY A 53 -16.65 6.70 -5.64
N GLY A 54 -15.37 6.33 -5.56
CA GLY A 54 -14.30 7.18 -4.99
C GLY A 54 -14.13 7.08 -3.48
N GLN A 55 -14.97 6.30 -2.79
CA GLN A 55 -14.83 6.02 -1.37
C GLN A 55 -13.51 5.30 -1.09
N LYS A 56 -12.83 5.69 0.00
CA LYS A 56 -11.56 5.12 0.45
C LYS A 56 -11.71 4.54 1.83
N ILE A 57 -11.24 3.31 2.01
CA ILE A 57 -11.18 2.62 3.30
C ILE A 57 -9.70 2.52 3.67
N ARG A 58 -9.34 3.06 4.83
CA ARG A 58 -7.99 3.00 5.39
C ARG A 58 -7.96 2.01 6.54
N MET A 59 -6.97 1.12 6.54
CA MET A 59 -6.73 0.12 7.56
C MET A 59 -5.28 0.26 8.04
N ASP A 60 -5.09 0.83 9.22
CA ASP A 60 -3.75 0.98 9.80
C ASP A 60 -3.20 -0.40 10.22
N TRP A 61 -1.92 -0.63 9.92
CA TRP A 61 -1.19 -1.83 10.35
C TRP A 61 -0.82 -1.67 11.81
N ASN A 62 -1.82 -1.73 12.69
CA ASN A 62 -1.63 -1.49 14.10
C ASN A 62 -0.46 -2.35 14.64
N PRO A 63 0.67 -1.77 15.06
CA PRO A 63 1.65 -2.49 15.83
C PRO A 63 1.10 -2.53 17.24
N ARG A 64 0.34 -3.58 17.58
CA ARG A 64 0.06 -3.86 18.99
C ARG A 64 1.36 -4.16 19.72
#